data_AF-A0A356S9A8-F1
#
_entry.id   AF-A0A356S9A8-F1
#
_cell.length_a   1.000
_cell.length_b   1.000
_cell.length_c   1.000
_cell.angle_alpha   90.00
_cell.angle_beta   90.00
_cell.angle_gamma   90.00
#
_symmetry.space_group_name_H-M   'P 1'
#
loop_
_entity.id
_entity.type
_entity.pdbx_description
1 polymer ?
#
loop_
_entity_poly.entity_id
_entity_poly.type
_entity_poly.pdbx_seq_one_letter_code
_entity_poly.pdbx_strand_id
1 'polypeptide(L)'
;MKYLHTMVRVTDLDSSLEFYCKQLGLEELRRYDNEQGRFSLIFLAAPGDTEAQVELTYNWDPEEYGEGRNFGHLAYAVDDIYALCQHLQDCGVTINRPPRDGRMAFVRSP
;
A
#
# COMPACT_ATOMS: atom_id res chain seq x y z
N MET A 1 0.05 -25.31 -5.67
CA MET A 1 0.00 -24.23 -4.65
C MET A 1 0.22 -22.92 -5.38
N LYS A 2 -0.59 -21.88 -5.13
CA LYS A 2 -0.50 -20.56 -5.79
C LYS A 2 -0.42 -19.50 -4.69
N TYR A 3 0.54 -18.57 -4.79
CA TYR A 3 0.60 -17.39 -3.93
C TYR A 3 -0.44 -16.38 -4.43
N LEU A 4 -1.28 -15.83 -3.54
CA LEU A 4 -2.43 -15.01 -3.95
C LEU A 4 -2.26 -13.53 -3.63
N HIS A 5 -1.78 -13.20 -2.43
CA HIS A 5 -1.62 -11.81 -1.99
C HIS A 5 -0.71 -11.73 -0.77
N THR A 6 -0.22 -10.53 -0.49
CA THR A 6 0.35 -10.14 0.80
C THR A 6 -0.63 -9.23 1.52
N MET A 7 -0.97 -9.53 2.77
CA MET A 7 -1.91 -8.72 3.55
C MET A 7 -1.19 -7.78 4.53
N VAL A 8 -1.67 -6.53 4.60
CA VAL A 8 -1.32 -5.56 5.64
C VAL A 8 -2.61 -5.02 6.27
N ARG A 9 -2.55 -4.74 7.58
CA ARG A 9 -3.65 -4.08 8.28
C ARG A 9 -3.49 -2.58 8.23
N VAL A 10 -4.60 -1.87 8.05
CA VAL A 10 -4.65 -0.41 8.03
C VAL A 10 -5.64 0.10 9.06
N THR A 11 -5.35 1.24 9.67
CA THR A 11 -6.20 1.89 10.68
C THR A 11 -7.14 2.94 10.09
N ASP A 12 -6.78 3.52 8.94
CA ASP A 12 -7.55 4.53 8.24
C ASP A 12 -7.65 4.15 6.76
N LEU A 13 -8.84 3.74 6.34
CA LEU A 13 -9.05 3.21 4.99
C LEU A 13 -8.94 4.30 3.92
N ASP A 14 -9.46 5.50 4.19
CA ASP A 14 -9.47 6.59 3.21
C ASP A 14 -8.04 7.08 2.93
N SER A 15 -7.24 7.30 3.97
CA SER A 15 -5.83 7.68 3.86
C SER A 15 -5.02 6.59 3.15
N SER A 16 -5.33 5.32 3.43
CA SER A 16 -4.68 4.20 2.74
C SER A 16 -5.03 4.16 1.26
N LEU A 17 -6.29 4.35 0.88
CA LEU A 17 -6.70 4.35 -0.54
C LEU A 17 -6.19 5.59 -1.27
N GLU A 18 -6.11 6.74 -0.60
CA GLU A 18 -5.47 7.93 -1.14
C GLU A 18 -4.00 7.64 -1.46
N PHE A 19 -3.25 7.07 -0.51
CA PHE A 19 -1.85 6.70 -0.75
C PHE A 19 -1.68 5.63 -1.84
N TYR A 20 -2.30 4.45 -1.66
CA TYR A 20 -2.07 3.31 -2.55
C TYR A 20 -2.64 3.55 -3.96
N CYS A 21 -3.84 4.13 -4.07
CA CYS A 21 -4.51 4.25 -5.36
C CYS A 21 -4.25 5.59 -6.05
N LYS A 22 -4.28 6.72 -5.32
CA LYS A 22 -4.13 8.04 -5.94
C LYS A 22 -2.67 8.45 -6.12
N GLN A 23 -1.84 8.20 -5.11
CA GLN A 23 -0.46 8.69 -5.09
C GLN A 23 0.53 7.66 -5.66
N LEU A 24 0.41 6.39 -5.25
CA LEU A 24 1.26 5.30 -5.75
C LEU A 24 0.75 4.72 -7.08
N GLY A 25 -0.55 4.86 -7.37
CA GLY A 25 -1.14 4.48 -8.66
C GLY A 25 -1.59 3.01 -8.77
N LEU A 26 -1.84 2.32 -7.65
CA LEU A 26 -2.46 1.00 -7.68
C LEU A 26 -3.96 1.07 -8.02
N GLU A 27 -4.49 -0.02 -8.53
CA GLU A 27 -5.90 -0.16 -8.88
C GLU A 27 -6.60 -1.10 -7.88
N GLU A 28 -7.80 -0.71 -7.43
CA GLU A 28 -8.67 -1.59 -6.66
C GLU A 28 -9.27 -2.66 -7.58
N LEU A 29 -8.90 -3.91 -7.33
CA LEU A 29 -9.38 -5.06 -8.09
C LEU A 29 -10.72 -5.57 -7.56
N ARG A 30 -10.84 -5.64 -6.23
CA ARG A 30 -12.05 -6.10 -5.55
C ARG A 30 -12.07 -5.67 -4.09
N ARG A 31 -13.29 -5.58 -3.57
CA ARG A 31 -13.59 -5.30 -2.17
C ARG A 31 -14.57 -6.31 -1.62
N TYR A 32 -14.38 -6.65 -0.35
CA TYR A 32 -15.30 -7.50 0.38
C TYR A 32 -15.52 -6.95 1.78
N ASP A 33 -16.78 -6.69 2.10
CA ASP A 33 -17.21 -6.23 3.42
C ASP A 33 -17.89 -7.38 4.16
N ASN A 34 -17.53 -7.54 5.43
CA ASN A 34 -18.14 -8.51 6.32
C ASN A 34 -18.80 -7.79 7.49
N GLU A 35 -20.11 -7.58 7.41
CA GLU A 35 -20.87 -6.89 8.47
C GLU A 35 -20.83 -7.62 9.81
N GLN A 36 -20.91 -8.95 9.79
CA GLN A 36 -20.90 -9.76 11.01
C GLN A 36 -19.53 -9.73 11.69
N GLY A 37 -18.45 -9.76 10.90
CA GLY A 37 -17.07 -9.68 11.37
C GLY A 37 -16.56 -8.26 11.57
N ARG A 38 -17.29 -7.24 11.10
CA ARG A 38 -16.98 -5.81 11.16
C ARG A 38 -15.61 -5.46 10.55
N PHE A 39 -15.37 -5.89 9.32
CA PHE A 39 -14.16 -5.56 8.58
C PHE A 39 -14.40 -5.42 7.06
N SER A 40 -13.49 -4.73 6.40
CA SER A 40 -13.37 -4.61 4.95
C SER A 40 -12.03 -5.16 4.47
N LEU A 41 -12.04 -5.91 3.37
CA LEU A 41 -10.85 -6.38 2.66
C LEU A 41 -10.79 -5.72 1.29
N ILE A 42 -9.68 -5.06 0.97
CA ILE A 42 -9.50 -4.35 -0.29
C ILE A 42 -8.25 -4.89 -0.98
N PHE A 43 -8.42 -5.41 -2.19
CA PHE A 43 -7.34 -6.02 -2.96
C PHE A 43 -6.88 -5.05 -4.05
N LEU A 44 -5.61 -4.67 -4.00
CA LEU A 44 -4.99 -3.72 -4.91
C LEU A 44 -3.86 -4.38 -5.71
N ALA A 45 -3.62 -3.90 -6.93
CA ALA A 45 -2.48 -4.30 -7.73
C ALA A 45 -1.97 -3.15 -8.61
N ALA A 46 -0.74 -3.27 -9.11
CA ALA A 46 -0.24 -2.34 -10.11
C ALA A 46 -0.98 -2.55 -11.44
N PRO A 47 -1.21 -1.50 -12.25
CA PRO A 47 -1.85 -1.62 -13.55
C PRO A 47 -1.17 -2.68 -14.42
N GLY A 48 -1.93 -3.69 -14.85
CA GLY A 48 -1.42 -4.79 -15.67
C GLY A 48 -0.73 -5.93 -14.91
N ASP A 49 -0.59 -5.86 -13.58
CA ASP A 49 0.02 -6.91 -12.74
C ASP A 49 -0.95 -7.45 -11.67
N THR A 50 -2.13 -7.90 -12.12
CA THR A 50 -3.25 -8.29 -11.24
C THR A 50 -3.00 -9.56 -10.41
N GLU A 51 -1.89 -10.27 -10.64
CA GLU A 51 -1.53 -11.49 -9.92
C GLU A 51 -0.71 -11.20 -8.65
N ALA A 52 -0.02 -10.06 -8.58
CA ALA A 52 0.78 -9.62 -7.43
C ALA A 52 -0.02 -8.65 -6.53
N GLN A 53 -0.97 -9.20 -5.76
CA GLN A 53 -1.92 -8.38 -4.99
C GLN A 53 -1.39 -8.01 -3.60
N VAL A 54 -1.69 -6.77 -3.18
CA VAL A 54 -1.70 -6.39 -1.77
C VAL A 54 -3.14 -6.37 -1.27
N GLU A 55 -3.39 -6.99 -0.14
CA GLU A 55 -4.66 -6.93 0.58
C GLU A 55 -4.54 -5.93 1.73
N LEU A 56 -5.40 -4.92 1.75
CA LEU A 56 -5.62 -4.06 2.90
C LEU A 56 -6.76 -4.64 3.73
N THR A 57 -6.49 -4.98 4.98
CA THR A 57 -7.53 -5.34 5.96
C THR A 57 -7.81 -4.13 6.85
N TYR A 58 -9.05 -3.65 6.81
CA TYR A 58 -9.55 -2.57 7.66
C TYR A 58 -10.60 -3.11 8.64
N ASN A 59 -10.29 -3.10 9.94
CA ASN A 59 -11.26 -3.39 10.99
C ASN A 59 -12.08 -2.13 11.28
N TRP A 60 -13.40 -2.23 11.30
CA TRP A 60 -14.29 -1.07 11.51
C TRP A 60 -14.28 -0.59 12.96
N ASP A 61 -13.95 -1.50 13.87
CA ASP A 61 -13.68 -1.16 15.26
C ASP A 61 -12.20 -0.78 15.39
N PRO A 62 -11.86 0.42 15.93
CA PRO A 62 -10.49 0.89 15.98
C PRO A 62 -9.55 -0.05 16.73
N GLU A 63 -8.39 -0.31 16.14
CA GLU A 63 -7.32 -1.12 16.71
C GLU A 63 -5.99 -0.41 16.48
N GLU A 64 -5.11 -0.40 17.49
CA GLU A 64 -3.76 0.12 17.35
C GLU A 64 -2.82 -0.99 16.86
N TYR A 65 -2.24 -0.81 15.66
CA TYR A 65 -1.22 -1.70 15.15
C TYR A 65 0.18 -1.15 15.45
N GLY A 66 1.00 -1.94 16.14
CA GLY A 66 2.41 -1.64 16.33
C GLY A 66 3.27 -2.03 15.11
N GLU A 67 4.51 -1.56 15.08
CA GLU A 67 5.47 -1.95 14.05
C GLU A 67 6.16 -3.30 14.38
N GLY A 68 6.03 -4.26 13.48
CA GLY A 68 6.73 -5.55 13.55
C GLY A 68 8.07 -5.52 12.80
N ARG A 69 9.16 -6.03 13.40
CA ARG A 69 10.49 -6.14 12.74
C ARG A 69 10.64 -7.35 11.80
N ASN A 70 9.58 -8.13 11.64
CA ASN A 70 9.55 -9.37 10.86
C ASN A 70 9.05 -9.18 9.42
N PHE A 71 8.26 -8.13 9.17
CA PHE A 71 7.83 -7.77 7.82
C PHE A 71 8.73 -6.66 7.27
N GLY A 72 9.28 -6.88 6.07
CA GLY A 72 10.25 -5.97 5.47
C GLY A 72 9.59 -4.80 4.75
N HIS A 73 9.01 -5.08 3.59
CA HIS A 73 8.39 -4.07 2.71
C HIS A 73 7.64 -4.76 1.57
N LEU A 74 6.83 -3.99 0.86
CA LEU A 74 6.39 -4.26 -0.50
C LEU A 74 7.32 -3.52 -1.46
N ALA A 75 7.63 -4.11 -2.62
CA ALA A 75 8.52 -3.52 -3.61
C ALA A 75 7.80 -3.38 -4.95
N TYR A 76 7.85 -2.18 -5.52
CA TYR A 76 7.30 -1.85 -6.83
C TYR A 76 8.40 -1.28 -7.71
N ALA A 77 8.44 -1.70 -8.98
CA ALA A 77 9.26 -1.06 -10.00
C ALA A 77 8.45 0.04 -10.68
N VAL A 78 9.09 1.17 -10.96
CA VAL A 78 8.47 2.36 -11.54
C VAL A 78 9.38 2.91 -12.64
N ASP A 79 8.80 3.61 -13.60
CA ASP A 79 9.56 4.12 -14.75
C ASP A 79 10.56 5.21 -14.36
N ASP A 80 10.16 6.11 -13.45
CA ASP A 80 11.02 7.20 -12.94
C ASP A 80 10.84 7.36 -11.43
N ILE A 81 11.83 6.88 -10.69
CA ILE A 81 11.83 6.92 -9.22
C ILE A 81 11.96 8.35 -8.66
N TYR A 82 12.62 9.26 -9.39
CA TYR A 82 12.76 10.65 -8.94
C TYR A 82 11.44 11.40 -9.11
N ALA A 83 10.79 11.23 -10.27
CA ALA A 83 9.49 11.83 -10.54
C ALA A 83 8.44 11.33 -9.54
N LEU A 84 8.40 10.03 -9.27
CA LEU A 84 7.47 9.48 -8.28
C LEU A 84 7.77 9.99 -6.87
N CYS A 85 9.03 10.01 -6.42
CA CYS A 85 9.36 10.53 -5.09
C CYS A 85 8.96 11.99 -4.93
N GLN A 86 9.19 12.83 -5.95
CA GLN A 86 8.76 14.23 -5.93
C GLN A 86 7.24 14.34 -5.83
N HIS A 87 6.50 13.59 -6.66
CA HIS A 87 5.04 13.55 -6.60
C HIS A 87 4.52 13.16 -5.21
N LEU A 88 5.08 12.09 -4.62
CA LEU A 88 4.72 11.64 -3.28
C LEU A 88 5.02 12.72 -2.22
N GLN A 89 6.16 13.41 -2.30
CA GLN A 89 6.48 14.53 -1.41
C GLN A 89 5.51 15.69 -1.54
N ASP A 90 5.12 16.05 -2.77
CA ASP A 90 4.15 17.10 -3.04
C ASP A 90 2.76 16.77 -2.47
N CYS A 91 2.43 15.48 -2.37
CA CYS A 91 1.24 14.95 -1.69
C CYS A 91 1.40 14.77 -0.17
N GLY A 92 2.55 15.15 0.41
CA GLY A 92 2.79 15.07 1.86
C GLY A 92 3.30 13.72 2.37
N VAL A 93 3.65 12.78 1.49
CA VAL A 93 4.21 11.48 1.87
C VAL A 93 5.65 11.62 2.33
N THR A 94 5.99 10.93 3.43
CA THR A 94 7.34 10.91 3.96
C THR A 94 8.24 9.95 3.16
N ILE A 95 9.32 10.49 2.59
CA ILE A 95 10.39 9.71 1.96
C ILE A 95 11.45 9.39 3.01
N ASN A 96 11.43 8.16 3.54
CA ASN A 96 12.38 7.69 4.55
C ASN A 96 13.81 7.55 4.02
N ARG A 97 13.94 7.11 2.76
CA ARG A 97 15.23 7.03 2.06
C ARG A 97 15.03 7.55 0.63
N PRO A 98 15.58 8.73 0.28
CA PRO A 98 15.44 9.27 -1.06
C PRO A 98 16.20 8.41 -2.07
N PRO A 99 15.91 8.54 -3.38
CA PRO A 99 16.57 7.79 -4.43
C PRO A 99 18.10 7.88 -4.33
N ARG A 100 18.76 6.72 -4.18
CA ARG A 100 20.23 6.60 -4.28
C ARG A 100 20.59 5.94 -5.59
N ASP A 101 21.53 6.55 -6.31
CA ASP A 101 22.01 6.11 -7.63
C ASP A 101 20.87 5.85 -8.65
N GLY A 102 19.71 6.48 -8.46
CA GLY A 102 18.52 6.35 -9.29
C GLY A 102 17.83 4.99 -9.27
N ARG A 103 18.11 4.12 -8.29
CA ARG A 103 17.63 2.73 -8.31
C ARG A 103 16.64 2.36 -7.21
N MET A 104 16.69 3.04 -6.07
CA MET A 104 15.93 2.61 -4.90
C MET A 104 15.63 3.78 -3.95
N ALA A 105 14.40 3.82 -3.48
CA ALA A 105 13.90 4.73 -2.46
C ALA A 105 12.98 3.94 -1.51
N PHE A 106 12.83 4.43 -0.28
CA PHE A 106 11.85 3.91 0.68
C PHE A 106 10.94 5.03 1.13
N VAL A 107 9.64 4.76 1.11
CA VAL A 107 8.58 5.65 1.58
C VAL A 107 7.79 4.93 2.67
N ARG A 108 7.09 5.69 3.52
CA ARG A 108 6.17 5.12 4.52
C ARG A 108 4.75 5.39 4.05
N SER A 109 3.94 4.33 3.93
CA SER A 109 2.49 4.48 3.81
C SER A 109 1.93 5.12 5.10
N PRO A 110 0.75 5.75 5.06
CA PRO A 110 0.07 6.29 6.23
C PRO A 110 -0.04 5.29 7.40
#